data_AF-A0A0P8YC41-F1
#
_entry.id   AF-A0A0P8YC41-F1
#
_cell.length_a   1.000
_cell.length_b   1.000
_cell.length_c   1.000
_cell.angle_alpha   90.00
_cell.angle_beta   90.00
_cell.angle_gamma   90.00
#
_symmetry.space_group_name_H-M   'P 1'
#
loop_
_entity.id
_entity.type
_entity.pdbx_description
1 polymer ?
#
loop_
_entity_poly.entity_id
_entity_poly.type
_entity_poly.pdbx_seq_one_letter_code
_entity_poly.pdbx_strand_id
1 'polypeptide(L)'
;MGALRNILSNVAEGWKNISNGRKVAIIVLAGGVISALIFFIVFFNKPQYEPLFSNMAPEDMAKVAEKLKEDKINYKPDGTTLLVPKDKVEEIRLTVASSGIMPSDGKGFELFDESRFGMTDTETRILYQRALETELQRTIKAFEEIEYARVHLVLPQESVFYREQEQARASVTLKFKHNMRLSPEQVRAVVALVSGSVKNLPKENVEVVDSNFNLLSEELFNADINAPTSVNDRYEIKKQFETKIGSDIKNMLESVFGPNRVKVSVNADLDFDAKQVTSIRYDPEGIIENQHRILESSTSTGGNTTYSPMDENTGAPTFQNNPSTSTRTSEEDITNYKIGQVEEKTIKAPGEVKKMTASVVIDGTLSEAAKASVQNIVASAIGYDVTRGDMISIEGMPFDNSLQRQVQADLEELENQRLEKERRQRQIMLFGIPGAIVLLIIALIVYLRIRALRRAKQNIDIVIDEPIAVNEVIKQQILEDDAEREDLTSEIKKYASKKPEQVIEIVKSWLVEDER
;
A
#
# COMPACT_ATOMS: atom_id res chain seq x y z
N MET A 1 -6.38 -33.57 55.27
CA MET A 1 -5.21 -34.40 54.89
C MET A 1 -5.45 -35.93 54.87
N GLY A 2 -6.64 -36.45 55.22
CA GLY A 2 -6.90 -37.90 55.24
C GLY A 2 -7.10 -38.55 53.85
N ALA A 3 -7.67 -37.82 52.88
CA ALA A 3 -7.96 -38.37 51.54
C ALA A 3 -6.69 -38.69 50.73
N LEU A 4 -5.68 -37.81 50.76
CA LEU A 4 -4.39 -38.02 50.09
C LEU A 4 -3.61 -39.21 50.69
N ARG A 5 -3.62 -39.35 52.02
CA ARG A 5 -2.97 -40.45 52.72
C ARG A 5 -3.64 -41.80 52.44
N ASN A 6 -4.97 -41.82 52.30
CA ASN A 6 -5.73 -43.01 51.89
C ASN A 6 -5.55 -43.35 50.41
N ILE A 7 -5.30 -42.38 49.53
CA ILE A 7 -4.97 -42.66 48.14
C ILE A 7 -3.58 -43.29 48.04
N LEU A 8 -2.60 -42.77 48.78
CA LEU A 8 -1.23 -43.28 48.82
C LEU A 8 -1.11 -44.69 49.42
N SER A 9 -1.82 -44.99 50.52
CA SER A 9 -1.79 -46.32 51.15
C SER A 9 -2.40 -47.41 50.26
N ASN A 10 -3.53 -47.11 49.63
CA ASN A 10 -4.22 -48.04 48.72
C ASN A 10 -3.48 -48.24 47.38
N VAL A 11 -2.59 -47.32 46.99
CA VAL A 11 -1.66 -47.50 45.87
C VAL A 11 -0.49 -48.40 46.29
N ALA A 12 0.00 -48.26 47.53
CA ALA A 12 1.07 -49.11 48.08
C ALA A 12 0.63 -50.58 48.27
N GLU A 13 -0.61 -50.84 48.71
CA GLU A 13 -1.17 -52.20 48.82
C GLU A 13 -1.43 -52.85 47.45
N GLY A 14 -1.92 -52.08 46.48
CA GLY A 14 -2.06 -52.53 45.09
C GLY A 14 -0.71 -52.86 44.44
N TRP A 15 0.37 -52.19 44.86
CA TRP A 15 1.72 -52.42 44.35
C TRP A 15 2.36 -53.72 44.84
N LYS A 16 1.92 -54.26 45.99
CA LYS A 16 2.42 -55.55 46.50
C LYS A 16 1.81 -56.76 45.76
N ASN A 17 0.55 -56.68 45.33
CA ASN A 17 -0.21 -57.79 44.72
C ASN A 17 -0.11 -57.92 43.18
N ILE A 18 0.73 -57.12 42.51
CA ILE A 18 0.93 -57.17 41.06
C ILE A 18 2.10 -58.12 40.72
N SER A 19 1.99 -58.95 39.67
CA SER A 19 3.09 -59.81 39.22
C SER A 19 4.32 -58.99 38.79
N ASN A 20 5.53 -59.51 39.00
CA ASN A 20 6.78 -58.77 38.76
C ASN A 20 6.89 -58.21 37.32
N GLY A 21 6.40 -58.94 36.30
CA GLY A 21 6.36 -58.44 34.92
C GLY A 21 5.39 -57.27 34.69
N ARG A 22 4.26 -57.24 35.40
CA ARG A 22 3.26 -56.17 35.29
C ARG A 22 3.67 -54.92 36.07
N LYS A 23 4.51 -55.04 37.12
CA LYS A 23 5.16 -53.88 37.77
C LYS A 23 6.17 -53.21 36.85
N VAL A 24 7.01 -53.99 36.16
CA VAL A 24 8.00 -53.46 35.20
C VAL A 24 7.29 -52.75 34.04
N ALA A 25 6.23 -53.34 33.48
CA ALA A 25 5.47 -52.73 32.39
C ALA A 25 4.84 -51.37 32.78
N ILE A 26 4.29 -51.25 33.99
CA ILE A 26 3.70 -49.99 34.48
C ILE A 26 4.78 -48.94 34.73
N ILE A 27 5.93 -49.31 35.31
CA ILE A 27 7.05 -48.39 35.54
C ILE A 27 7.62 -47.88 34.21
N VAL A 28 7.79 -48.76 33.22
CA VAL A 28 8.30 -48.40 31.89
C VAL A 28 7.30 -47.50 31.16
N LEU A 29 6.00 -47.79 31.23
CA LEU A 29 4.97 -46.99 30.56
C LEU A 29 4.80 -45.62 31.24
N ALA A 30 4.79 -45.57 32.58
CA ALA A 30 4.77 -44.31 33.32
C ALA A 30 6.04 -43.48 33.08
N GLY A 31 7.21 -44.13 33.09
CA GLY A 31 8.48 -43.49 32.76
C GLY A 31 8.50 -42.95 31.33
N GLY A 32 7.98 -43.72 30.37
CA GLY A 32 7.86 -43.31 28.97
C GLY A 32 6.93 -42.12 28.78
N VAL A 33 5.77 -42.11 29.44
CA VAL A 33 4.83 -40.97 29.41
C VAL A 33 5.46 -39.73 30.03
N ILE A 34 6.13 -39.85 31.19
CA ILE A 34 6.81 -38.72 31.85
C ILE A 34 7.94 -38.20 30.96
N SER A 35 8.72 -39.09 30.35
CA SER A 35 9.84 -38.71 29.47
C SER A 35 9.35 -38.02 28.20
N ALA A 36 8.26 -38.51 27.61
CA ALA A 36 7.61 -37.86 26.46
C ALA A 36 7.05 -36.48 26.83
N LEU A 37 6.47 -36.33 28.02
CA LEU A 37 5.95 -35.04 28.52
C LEU A 37 7.08 -34.02 28.75
N ILE A 38 8.19 -34.46 29.36
CA ILE A 38 9.38 -33.63 29.55
C ILE A 38 9.97 -33.25 28.20
N PHE A 39 10.08 -34.20 27.27
CA PHE A 39 10.56 -33.93 25.92
C PHE A 39 9.66 -32.91 25.20
N PHE A 40 8.35 -33.03 25.30
CA PHE A 40 7.41 -32.09 24.67
C PHE A 40 7.54 -30.68 25.26
N ILE A 41 7.65 -30.56 26.60
CA ILE A 41 7.82 -29.27 27.28
C ILE A 41 9.14 -28.61 26.87
N VAL A 42 10.25 -29.35 26.87
CA VAL A 42 11.57 -28.80 26.53
C VAL A 42 11.67 -28.48 25.05
N PHE A 43 11.04 -29.27 24.17
CA PHE A 43 11.09 -29.07 22.73
C PHE A 43 10.24 -27.88 22.28
N PHE A 44 9.07 -27.66 22.90
CA PHE A 44 8.17 -26.54 22.56
C PHE A 44 8.51 -25.22 23.28
N ASN A 45 9.17 -25.23 24.44
CA ASN A 45 9.56 -24.01 25.17
C ASN A 45 10.91 -23.42 24.72
N LYS A 46 11.29 -23.53 23.44
CA LYS A 46 12.46 -22.79 22.95
C LYS A 46 12.11 -21.31 22.87
N PRO A 47 12.80 -20.41 23.60
CA PRO A 47 12.52 -18.98 23.52
C PRO A 47 12.81 -18.50 22.10
N GLN A 48 11.80 -17.92 21.46
CA GLN A 48 11.97 -17.24 20.17
C GLN A 48 12.67 -15.91 20.44
N TYR A 49 13.69 -15.61 19.65
CA TYR A 49 14.46 -14.37 19.75
C TYR A 49 14.05 -13.44 18.60
N GLU A 50 13.90 -12.16 18.92
CA GLU A 50 13.52 -11.10 17.98
C GLU A 50 14.48 -9.91 18.14
N PRO A 51 14.81 -9.16 17.07
CA PRO A 51 15.69 -7.99 17.16
C PRO A 51 15.12 -6.89 18.06
N LEU A 52 15.88 -6.51 19.08
CA LEU A 52 15.55 -5.38 19.95
C LEU A 52 15.68 -4.06 19.17
N PHE A 53 16.86 -3.83 18.59
CA PHE A 53 17.18 -2.71 17.70
C PHE A 53 18.10 -3.23 16.59
N SER A 54 17.90 -2.73 15.36
CA SER A 54 18.70 -3.11 14.18
C SER A 54 19.67 -2.00 13.81
N ASN A 55 20.81 -2.35 13.21
CA ASN A 55 21.79 -1.41 12.66
C ASN A 55 22.35 -0.40 13.69
N MET A 56 22.64 -0.87 14.91
CA MET A 56 23.21 -0.01 15.95
C MET A 56 24.68 0.31 15.67
N ALA A 57 25.09 1.53 16.01
CA ALA A 57 26.52 1.85 16.11
C ALA A 57 27.17 0.98 17.21
N PRO A 58 28.45 0.57 17.05
CA PRO A 58 29.13 -0.28 18.03
C PRO A 58 29.14 0.30 19.46
N GLU A 59 29.22 1.62 19.58
CA GLU A 59 29.18 2.34 20.87
C GLU A 59 27.80 2.24 21.54
N ASP A 60 26.73 2.43 20.78
CA ASP A 60 25.35 2.33 21.28
C ASP A 60 25.01 0.88 21.63
N MET A 61 25.46 -0.08 20.81
CA MET A 61 25.32 -1.50 21.10
C MET A 61 25.99 -1.89 22.42
N ALA A 62 27.19 -1.36 22.70
CA ALA A 62 27.89 -1.62 23.95
C ALA A 62 27.09 -1.12 25.17
N LYS A 63 26.54 0.09 25.09
CA LYS A 63 25.69 0.67 26.14
C LYS A 63 24.39 -0.12 26.35
N VAL A 64 23.72 -0.52 25.26
CA VAL A 64 22.50 -1.35 25.33
C VAL A 64 22.82 -2.73 25.91
N ALA A 65 23.92 -3.36 25.49
CA ALA A 65 24.34 -4.67 26.01
C ALA A 65 24.71 -4.61 27.51
N GLU A 66 25.34 -3.53 27.96
CA GLU A 66 25.63 -3.28 29.38
C GLU A 66 24.33 -3.15 30.19
N LYS A 67 23.36 -2.39 29.68
CA LYS A 67 22.06 -2.23 30.33
C LYS A 67 21.27 -3.54 30.41
N LEU A 68 21.24 -4.32 29.33
CA LEU A 68 20.61 -5.64 29.32
C LEU A 68 21.27 -6.61 30.32
N LYS A 69 22.59 -6.48 30.51
CA LYS A 69 23.35 -7.27 31.49
C LYS A 69 23.04 -6.83 32.93
N GLU A 70 22.91 -5.53 33.19
CA GLU A 70 22.48 -4.97 34.48
C GLU A 70 21.08 -5.49 34.86
N ASP A 71 20.15 -5.46 33.92
CA ASP A 71 18.76 -5.87 34.11
C ASP A 71 18.57 -7.42 34.05
N LYS A 72 19.66 -8.17 33.92
CA LYS A 72 19.71 -9.65 33.85
C LYS A 72 18.84 -10.24 32.74
N ILE A 73 18.74 -9.55 31.61
CA ILE A 73 18.02 -10.00 30.42
C ILE A 73 18.95 -10.84 29.55
N ASN A 74 18.49 -12.02 29.14
CA ASN A 74 19.25 -12.88 28.24
C ASN A 74 19.22 -12.30 26.82
N TYR A 75 20.38 -12.06 26.20
CA TYR A 75 20.49 -11.50 24.85
C TYR A 75 21.49 -12.30 24.00
N LYS A 76 21.35 -12.20 22.67
CA LYS A 76 22.29 -12.78 21.70
C LYS A 76 22.75 -11.71 20.70
N PRO A 77 24.06 -11.46 20.57
CA PRO A 77 24.56 -10.56 19.54
C PRO A 77 24.50 -11.23 18.16
N ASP A 78 23.99 -10.50 17.16
CA ASP A 78 23.93 -10.91 15.76
C ASP A 78 24.36 -9.74 14.86
N GLY A 79 25.67 -9.66 14.57
CA GLY A 79 26.25 -8.56 13.79
C GLY A 79 26.04 -7.19 14.44
N THR A 80 25.30 -6.31 13.78
CA THR A 80 24.93 -4.94 14.25
C THR A 80 23.62 -4.90 15.06
N THR A 81 23.09 -6.07 15.43
CA THR A 81 21.77 -6.24 16.06
C THR A 81 21.87 -7.03 17.36
N LEU A 82 21.06 -6.66 18.36
CA LEU A 82 20.90 -7.45 19.60
C LEU A 82 19.55 -8.15 19.60
N LEU A 83 19.57 -9.48 19.72
CA LEU A 83 18.39 -10.32 19.77
C LEU A 83 17.98 -10.58 21.23
N VAL A 84 16.70 -10.40 21.55
CA VAL A 84 16.12 -10.63 22.89
C VAL A 84 14.88 -11.54 22.81
N PRO A 85 14.42 -12.15 23.93
CA PRO A 85 13.21 -12.98 23.92
C PRO A 85 11.99 -12.21 23.44
N LYS A 86 11.27 -12.79 22.47
CA LYS A 86 10.10 -12.19 21.79
C LYS A 86 9.07 -11.63 22.77
N ASP A 87 8.81 -12.36 23.85
CA ASP A 87 7.78 -12.01 24.84
C ASP A 87 8.10 -10.72 25.62
N LYS A 88 9.34 -10.23 25.56
CA LYS A 88 9.84 -9.09 26.34
C LYS A 88 10.33 -7.93 25.49
N VAL A 89 10.29 -8.00 24.16
CA VAL A 89 10.92 -6.99 23.28
C VAL A 89 10.42 -5.57 23.60
N GLU A 90 9.11 -5.36 23.68
CA GLU A 90 8.52 -4.04 23.89
C GLU A 90 8.80 -3.48 25.30
N GLU A 91 8.76 -4.34 26.33
CA GLU A 91 9.13 -3.98 27.71
C GLU A 91 10.60 -3.55 27.79
N ILE A 92 11.48 -4.28 27.11
CA ILE A 92 12.92 -3.99 27.06
C ILE A 92 13.17 -2.70 26.28
N ARG A 93 12.49 -2.46 25.15
CA ARG A 93 12.61 -1.20 24.40
C ARG A 93 12.22 -0.01 25.26
N LEU A 94 11.12 -0.11 25.99
CA LEU A 94 10.68 0.95 26.90
C LEU A 94 11.69 1.17 28.03
N THR A 95 12.23 0.10 28.60
CA THR A 95 13.24 0.17 29.67
C THR A 95 14.53 0.85 29.18
N VAL A 96 15.03 0.43 28.02
CA VAL A 96 16.23 0.99 27.39
C VAL A 96 16.01 2.46 27.00
N ALA A 97 14.84 2.81 26.47
CA ALA A 97 14.47 4.20 26.19
C ALA A 97 14.40 5.06 27.48
N SER A 98 13.83 4.51 28.56
CA SER A 98 13.73 5.21 29.86
C SER A 98 15.10 5.46 30.51
N SER A 99 16.11 4.67 30.16
CA SER A 99 17.49 4.86 30.59
C SER A 99 18.28 5.87 29.76
N GLY A 100 17.67 6.45 28.71
CA GLY A 100 18.31 7.42 27.82
C GLY A 100 19.26 6.80 26.79
N ILE A 101 19.31 5.47 26.69
CA ILE A 101 20.19 4.72 25.80
C ILE A 101 19.39 4.31 24.55
N MET A 102 19.01 5.26 23.71
CA MET A 102 18.35 4.94 22.44
C MET A 102 19.40 4.91 21.32
N PRO A 103 19.50 3.82 20.53
CA PRO A 103 20.43 3.79 19.41
C PRO A 103 20.09 4.90 18.42
N SER A 104 21.09 5.72 18.11
CA SER A 104 20.91 6.86 17.22
C SER A 104 20.95 6.41 15.75
N ASP A 105 20.14 7.04 14.89
CA ASP A 105 20.23 6.90 13.42
C ASP A 105 21.50 7.57 12.83
N GLY A 106 22.59 7.65 13.61
CA GLY A 106 23.77 8.46 13.36
C GLY A 106 23.81 9.75 14.19
N LYS A 107 25.00 10.34 14.34
CA LYS A 107 25.22 11.65 14.98
C LYS A 107 24.93 12.77 13.96
N GLY A 108 24.03 13.69 14.30
CA GLY A 108 23.75 14.94 13.61
C GLY A 108 24.60 16.08 14.18
N PHE A 109 23.98 17.14 14.71
CA PHE A 109 24.71 18.26 15.32
C PHE A 109 25.43 17.89 16.62
N GLU A 110 25.13 16.72 17.21
CA GLU A 110 25.87 16.18 18.35
C GLU A 110 27.36 15.97 18.03
N LEU A 111 27.75 15.94 16.74
CA LEU A 111 29.15 15.94 16.30
C LEU A 111 29.95 17.17 16.77
N PHE A 112 29.28 18.29 17.06
CA PHE A 112 29.91 19.52 17.53
C PHE A 112 30.16 19.55 19.04
N ASP A 113 29.46 18.71 19.81
CA ASP A 113 29.64 18.62 21.27
C ASP A 113 30.98 17.95 21.64
N GLU A 114 31.51 17.11 20.75
CA GLU A 114 32.81 16.43 20.88
C GLU A 114 33.98 17.22 20.25
N SER A 115 33.75 18.49 19.86
CA SER A 115 34.72 19.28 19.11
C SER A 115 36.06 19.43 19.84
N ARG A 116 37.14 19.09 19.13
CA ARG A 116 38.53 19.17 19.65
C ARG A 116 39.07 20.57 19.38
N PHE A 117 39.79 21.13 20.36
CA PHE A 117 40.49 22.39 20.19
C PHE A 117 41.49 22.29 19.02
N GLY A 118 41.41 23.22 18.05
CA GLY A 118 42.30 23.27 16.88
C GLY A 118 41.72 22.75 15.55
N MET A 119 40.40 22.58 15.42
CA MET A 119 39.77 22.24 14.13
C MET A 119 39.98 23.31 13.06
N THR A 120 40.18 22.86 11.83
CA THR A 120 40.24 23.72 10.64
C THR A 120 38.85 24.09 10.13
N ASP A 121 38.74 25.18 9.35
CA ASP A 121 37.48 25.59 8.71
C ASP A 121 36.92 24.49 7.79
N THR A 122 37.81 23.75 7.11
CA THR A 122 37.43 22.63 6.23
C THR A 122 36.81 21.49 7.03
N GLU A 123 37.42 21.10 8.16
CA GLU A 123 36.87 20.07 9.03
C GLU A 123 35.51 20.48 9.60
N THR A 124 35.39 21.75 10.03
CA THR A 124 34.14 22.32 10.55
C THR A 124 33.03 22.24 9.51
N ARG A 125 33.34 22.55 8.25
CA ARG A 125 32.40 22.46 7.13
C ARG A 125 31.97 21.02 6.83
N ILE A 126 32.90 20.06 6.84
CA ILE A 126 32.58 18.64 6.64
C ILE A 126 31.68 18.14 7.76
N LEU A 127 31.96 18.49 9.02
CA LEU A 127 31.08 18.15 10.14
C LEU A 127 29.71 18.80 10.02
N TYR A 128 29.64 20.07 9.62
CA TYR A 128 28.37 20.76 9.39
C TYR A 128 27.53 20.08 8.30
N GLN A 129 28.15 19.74 7.16
CA GLN A 129 27.46 19.01 6.09
C GLN A 129 26.93 17.65 6.59
N ARG A 130 27.77 16.87 7.28
CA ARG A 130 27.38 15.58 7.84
C ARG A 130 26.24 15.70 8.85
N ALA A 131 26.31 16.71 9.72
CA ALA A 131 25.26 16.98 10.69
C ALA A 131 23.92 17.32 10.00
N LEU A 132 23.97 18.19 8.99
CA LEU A 132 22.79 18.60 8.22
C LEU A 132 22.17 17.43 7.45
N GLU A 133 22.99 16.56 6.83
CA GLU A 133 22.53 15.33 6.18
C GLU A 133 21.79 14.41 7.16
N THR A 134 22.32 14.21 8.37
CA THR A 134 21.68 13.38 9.41
C THR A 134 20.36 13.99 9.90
N GLU A 135 20.30 15.30 10.14
CA GLU A 135 19.05 15.96 10.58
C GLU A 135 17.96 15.93 9.50
N LEU A 136 18.33 16.08 8.23
CA LEU A 136 17.41 15.89 7.11
C LEU A 136 16.92 14.45 7.05
N GLN A 137 17.79 13.46 7.23
CA GLN A 137 17.40 12.05 7.29
C GLN A 137 16.39 11.77 8.41
N ARG A 138 16.64 12.29 9.62
CA ARG A 138 15.72 12.15 10.77
C ARG A 138 14.36 12.80 10.50
N THR A 139 14.36 13.99 9.92
CA THR A 139 13.13 14.72 9.60
C THR A 139 12.32 14.01 8.51
N ILE A 140 12.97 13.49 7.47
CA ILE A 140 12.31 12.73 6.39
C ILE A 140 11.81 11.38 6.92
N LYS A 141 12.56 10.70 7.79
CA LYS A 141 12.12 9.43 8.40
C LYS A 141 10.88 9.58 9.30
N ALA A 142 10.53 10.81 9.72
CA ALA A 142 9.32 11.05 10.49
C ALA A 142 8.02 10.81 9.71
N PHE A 143 8.06 10.75 8.38
CA PHE A 143 6.91 10.36 7.56
C PHE A 143 6.53 8.89 7.82
N GLU A 144 5.23 8.62 7.98
CA GLU A 144 4.73 7.30 8.37
C GLU A 144 5.08 6.20 7.36
N GLU A 145 5.16 6.54 6.07
CA GLU A 145 5.42 5.63 4.96
C GLU A 145 6.90 5.25 4.82
N ILE A 146 7.81 6.01 5.44
CA ILE A 146 9.25 5.89 5.25
C ILE A 146 9.85 4.99 6.33
N GLU A 147 10.55 3.93 5.92
CA GLU A 147 11.29 3.03 6.80
C GLU A 147 12.71 3.57 7.02
N TYR A 148 13.34 4.02 5.93
CA TYR A 148 14.71 4.53 5.94
C TYR A 148 14.87 5.66 4.92
N ALA A 149 15.64 6.68 5.27
CA ALA A 149 15.98 7.79 4.39
C ALA A 149 17.49 8.01 4.42
N ARG A 150 18.07 8.28 3.26
CA ARG A 150 19.46 8.70 3.10
C ARG A 150 19.50 9.97 2.27
N VAL A 151 20.26 10.95 2.73
CA VAL A 151 20.42 12.25 2.09
C VAL A 151 21.90 12.47 1.84
N HIS A 152 22.24 12.83 0.61
CA HIS A 152 23.57 13.28 0.22
C HIS A 152 23.49 14.71 -0.29
N LEU A 153 24.28 15.59 0.30
CA LEU A 153 24.35 16.99 -0.09
C LEU A 153 25.67 17.28 -0.79
N VAL A 154 25.61 18.12 -1.81
CA VAL A 154 26.78 18.73 -2.46
C VAL A 154 26.66 20.23 -2.22
N LEU A 155 27.42 20.74 -1.27
CA LEU A 155 27.45 22.15 -0.93
C LEU A 155 28.56 22.86 -1.72
N PRO A 156 28.29 24.03 -2.34
CA PRO A 156 29.31 24.78 -3.05
C PRO A 156 30.37 25.33 -2.10
N GLN A 157 31.59 25.50 -2.59
CA GLN A 157 32.66 26.12 -1.81
C GLN A 157 32.48 27.65 -1.81
N GLU A 158 32.39 28.25 -0.63
CA GLU A 158 32.42 29.71 -0.51
C GLU A 158 33.85 30.21 -0.82
N SER A 159 33.99 30.97 -1.90
CA SER A 159 35.25 31.61 -2.30
C SER A 159 35.00 33.08 -2.61
N VAL A 160 35.85 33.95 -2.05
CA VAL A 160 35.81 35.40 -2.29
C VAL A 160 36.24 35.81 -3.70
N PHE A 161 36.71 34.85 -4.51
CA PHE A 161 37.27 35.09 -5.84
C PHE A 161 36.29 34.81 -6.99
N TYR A 162 35.16 34.14 -6.74
CA TYR A 162 34.14 33.88 -7.75
C TYR A 162 32.94 34.83 -7.59
N ARG A 163 32.53 35.49 -8.68
CA ARG A 163 31.31 36.33 -8.72
C ARG A 163 30.02 35.50 -8.80
N GLU A 164 30.10 34.28 -9.32
CA GLU A 164 28.99 33.33 -9.38
C GLU A 164 29.28 32.14 -8.45
N GLN A 165 28.36 31.90 -7.51
CA GLN A 165 28.39 30.72 -6.65
C GLN A 165 27.68 29.57 -7.36
N GLU A 166 28.34 28.40 -7.42
CA GLU A 166 27.69 27.17 -7.86
C GLU A 166 26.48 26.86 -6.97
N GLN A 167 25.44 26.29 -7.57
CA GLN A 167 24.24 25.88 -6.85
C GLN A 167 24.49 24.57 -6.11
N ALA A 168 23.93 24.46 -4.90
CA ALA A 168 23.94 23.19 -4.18
C ALA A 168 23.10 22.15 -4.92
N ARG A 169 23.39 20.87 -4.65
CA ARG A 169 22.63 19.72 -5.17
C ARG A 169 22.36 18.73 -4.05
N ALA A 170 21.25 17.99 -4.16
CA ALA A 170 20.89 16.98 -3.18
C ALA A 170 20.34 15.71 -3.86
N SER A 171 20.71 14.56 -3.31
CA SER A 171 20.13 13.27 -3.67
C SER A 171 19.53 12.64 -2.42
N VAL A 172 18.25 12.31 -2.49
CA VAL A 172 17.48 11.71 -1.39
C VAL A 172 17.05 10.31 -1.81
N THR A 173 17.52 9.30 -1.09
CA THR A 173 17.12 7.90 -1.30
C THR A 173 16.18 7.46 -0.18
N LEU A 174 15.02 6.96 -0.56
CA LEU A 174 13.96 6.55 0.35
C LEU A 174 13.74 5.03 0.26
N LYS A 175 13.49 4.40 1.40
CA LYS A 175 12.97 3.04 1.48
C LYS A 175 11.63 3.08 2.18
N PHE A 176 10.60 2.53 1.55
CA PHE A 176 9.24 2.52 2.09
C PHE A 176 8.97 1.30 2.97
N LYS A 177 8.04 1.47 3.92
CA LYS A 177 7.46 0.35 4.67
C LYS A 177 6.65 -0.54 3.71
N HIS A 178 6.43 -1.79 4.11
CA HIS A 178 5.81 -2.82 3.27
C HIS A 178 4.55 -2.31 2.54
N ASN A 179 4.60 -2.34 1.21
CA ASN A 179 3.51 -1.97 0.31
C ASN A 179 3.01 -0.51 0.43
N MET A 180 3.78 0.38 1.05
CA MET A 180 3.50 1.82 1.09
C MET A 180 4.25 2.56 -0.02
N ARG A 181 3.73 3.72 -0.42
CA ARG A 181 4.35 4.63 -1.40
C ARG A 181 4.02 6.07 -1.00
N LEU A 182 4.90 7.01 -1.34
CA LEU A 182 4.60 8.43 -1.18
C LEU A 182 3.69 8.91 -2.31
N SER A 183 2.74 9.80 -1.96
CA SER A 183 1.99 10.56 -2.94
C SER A 183 2.86 11.64 -3.59
N PRO A 184 2.55 12.11 -4.82
CA PRO A 184 3.28 13.22 -5.44
C PRO A 184 3.35 14.48 -4.57
N GLU A 185 2.31 14.74 -3.77
CA GLU A 185 2.28 15.83 -2.79
C GLU A 185 3.31 15.65 -1.67
N GLN A 186 3.44 14.44 -1.14
CA GLN A 186 4.44 14.12 -0.12
C GLN A 186 5.86 14.20 -0.69
N VAL A 187 6.09 13.77 -1.92
CA VAL A 187 7.40 13.94 -2.58
C VAL A 187 7.74 15.42 -2.77
N ARG A 188 6.76 16.28 -3.14
CA ARG A 188 6.94 17.74 -3.16
C ARG A 188 7.28 18.32 -1.78
N ALA A 189 6.67 17.79 -0.72
CA ALA A 189 6.99 18.21 0.64
C ALA A 189 8.45 17.86 1.01
N VAL A 190 8.92 16.66 0.65
CA VAL A 190 10.32 16.25 0.86
C VAL A 190 11.28 17.17 0.10
N VAL A 191 11.01 17.44 -1.17
CA VAL A 191 11.80 18.38 -1.98
C VAL A 191 11.84 19.78 -1.34
N ALA A 192 10.68 20.30 -0.94
CA ALA A 192 10.56 21.64 -0.38
C ALA A 192 11.28 21.75 0.98
N LEU A 193 11.21 20.70 1.80
CA LEU A 193 11.95 20.60 3.05
C LEU A 193 13.45 20.67 2.79
N VAL A 194 13.98 19.82 1.90
CA VAL A 194 15.42 19.75 1.61
C VAL A 194 15.93 21.06 1.00
N SER A 195 15.23 21.59 0.00
CA SER A 195 15.56 22.88 -0.62
C SER A 195 15.49 24.04 0.36
N GLY A 196 14.51 24.05 1.27
CA GLY A 196 14.36 25.10 2.29
C GLY A 196 15.39 25.00 3.42
N SER A 197 15.90 23.81 3.71
CA SER A 197 16.90 23.59 4.76
C SER A 197 18.35 23.80 4.32
N VAL A 198 18.62 23.89 3.01
CA VAL A 198 19.98 24.03 2.47
C VAL A 198 20.12 25.35 1.72
N LYS A 199 21.15 26.13 2.08
CA LYS A 199 21.46 27.39 1.40
C LYS A 199 21.81 27.15 -0.07
N ASN A 200 21.25 27.97 -0.95
CA ASN A 200 21.50 27.94 -2.41
C ASN A 200 21.16 26.58 -3.07
N LEU A 201 20.16 25.87 -2.56
CA LEU A 201 19.67 24.63 -3.14
C LEU A 201 18.33 24.88 -3.86
N PRO A 202 18.35 25.10 -5.19
CA PRO A 202 17.12 25.22 -5.97
C PRO A 202 16.40 23.85 -6.01
N LYS A 203 15.08 23.86 -6.11
CA LYS A 203 14.27 22.63 -5.97
C LYS A 203 14.56 21.64 -7.08
N GLU A 204 14.86 22.15 -8.28
CA GLU A 204 15.18 21.39 -9.48
C GLU A 204 16.46 20.54 -9.31
N ASN A 205 17.34 20.90 -8.37
CA ASN A 205 18.57 20.17 -8.05
C ASN A 205 18.38 19.15 -6.91
N VAL A 206 17.14 18.89 -6.49
CA VAL A 206 16.81 17.87 -5.48
C VAL A 206 16.20 16.66 -6.16
N GLU A 207 16.97 15.59 -6.22
CA GLU A 207 16.54 14.32 -6.80
C GLU A 207 16.06 13.37 -5.70
N VAL A 208 14.84 12.85 -5.82
CA VAL A 208 14.28 11.90 -4.86
C VAL A 208 14.08 10.55 -5.53
N VAL A 209 14.72 9.51 -5.00
CA VAL A 209 14.70 8.15 -5.56
C VAL A 209 14.22 7.13 -4.53
N ASP A 210 13.46 6.13 -4.98
CA ASP A 210 13.10 4.95 -4.18
C ASP A 210 14.25 3.92 -4.15
N SER A 211 14.21 3.01 -3.18
CA SER A 211 15.01 1.79 -3.03
C SER A 211 15.07 0.89 -4.27
N ASN A 212 14.07 1.00 -5.16
CA ASN A 212 14.04 0.32 -6.46
C ASN A 212 14.65 1.15 -7.60
N PHE A 213 15.33 2.26 -7.28
CA PHE A 213 15.91 3.23 -8.22
C PHE A 213 14.91 3.93 -9.14
N ASN A 214 13.66 4.04 -8.73
CA ASN A 214 12.67 4.85 -9.43
C ASN A 214 12.83 6.32 -9.03
N LEU A 215 12.97 7.22 -10.00
CA LEU A 215 13.02 8.66 -9.77
C LEU A 215 11.60 9.18 -9.49
N LEU A 216 11.36 9.66 -8.27
CA LEU A 216 10.06 10.15 -7.80
C LEU A 216 9.90 11.65 -8.05
N SER A 217 11.00 12.37 -8.30
CA SER A 217 11.01 13.83 -8.52
C SER A 217 10.90 14.24 -9.99
N GLU A 218 10.89 13.30 -10.94
CA GLU A 218 10.91 13.55 -12.39
C GLU A 218 9.71 14.40 -12.87
N GLU A 219 8.52 14.13 -12.32
CA GLU A 219 7.27 14.77 -12.73
C GLU A 219 6.95 16.05 -11.95
N LEU A 220 7.76 16.41 -10.94
CA LEU A 220 7.43 17.50 -10.01
C LEU A 220 7.81 18.89 -10.49
N PHE A 221 8.83 18.99 -11.36
CA PHE A 221 9.40 20.26 -11.82
C PHE A 221 9.05 20.62 -13.26
N ASN A 222 8.22 19.80 -13.92
CA ASN A 222 7.59 20.17 -15.19
C ASN A 222 6.45 21.18 -14.90
N ALA A 223 6.84 22.33 -14.37
CA ALA A 223 5.99 23.48 -14.06
C ALA A 223 5.76 24.38 -15.28
N ASP A 224 5.83 23.83 -16.50
CA ASP A 224 5.12 24.40 -17.65
C ASP A 224 3.66 23.94 -17.57
N ILE A 225 2.96 24.64 -16.69
CA ILE A 225 1.63 24.44 -16.12
C ILE A 225 0.46 24.23 -17.11
N ASN A 226 0.68 24.03 -18.41
CA ASN A 226 -0.43 23.80 -19.32
C ASN A 226 -0.29 22.62 -20.28
N ALA A 227 0.87 22.06 -20.58
CA ALA A 227 0.95 21.00 -21.59
C ALA A 227 1.25 19.63 -20.95
N PRO A 228 0.44 18.58 -21.16
CA PRO A 228 0.84 17.23 -20.82
C PRO A 228 2.07 16.84 -21.66
N THR A 229 3.23 16.82 -20.99
CA THR A 229 4.54 16.60 -21.61
C THR A 229 4.77 15.15 -21.99
N SER A 230 4.19 14.21 -21.25
CA SER A 230 4.30 12.77 -21.52
C SER A 230 3.09 12.23 -22.28
N VAL A 231 3.31 11.24 -23.14
CA VAL A 231 2.23 10.52 -23.85
C VAL A 231 1.28 9.84 -22.87
N ASN A 232 1.80 9.37 -21.73
CA ASN A 232 1.00 8.77 -20.67
C ASN A 232 0.03 9.77 -20.04
N ASP A 233 0.48 10.98 -19.72
CA ASP A 233 -0.38 12.04 -19.15
C ASP A 233 -1.53 12.39 -20.09
N ARG A 234 -1.23 12.51 -21.40
CA ARG A 234 -2.24 12.76 -22.44
C ARG A 234 -3.30 11.66 -22.46
N TYR A 235 -2.85 10.41 -22.36
CA TYR A 235 -3.73 9.25 -22.30
C TYR A 235 -4.56 9.22 -21.01
N GLU A 236 -3.97 9.53 -19.86
CA GLU A 236 -4.68 9.58 -18.58
C GLU A 236 -5.73 10.69 -18.54
N ILE A 237 -5.39 11.90 -18.98
CA ILE A 237 -6.34 13.03 -19.06
C ILE A 237 -7.50 12.66 -19.98
N LYS A 238 -7.20 12.11 -21.17
CA LYS A 238 -8.20 11.62 -22.11
C LYS A 238 -9.11 10.58 -21.45
N LYS A 239 -8.54 9.56 -20.80
CA LYS A 239 -9.30 8.49 -20.15
C LYS A 239 -10.16 9.02 -19.01
N GLN A 240 -9.66 9.94 -18.20
CA GLN A 240 -10.41 10.57 -17.12
C GLN A 240 -11.60 11.37 -17.67
N PHE A 241 -11.37 12.15 -18.73
CA PHE A 241 -12.42 12.89 -19.42
C PHE A 241 -13.51 11.96 -19.97
N GLU A 242 -13.12 10.92 -20.71
CA GLU A 242 -14.03 9.90 -21.26
C GLU A 242 -14.82 9.17 -20.15
N THR A 243 -14.14 8.79 -19.06
CA THR A 243 -14.76 8.08 -17.94
C THR A 243 -15.75 8.98 -17.20
N LYS A 244 -15.43 10.26 -17.02
CA LYS A 244 -16.31 11.22 -16.36
C LYS A 244 -17.60 11.42 -17.16
N ILE A 245 -17.48 11.78 -18.43
CA ILE A 245 -18.65 12.00 -19.31
C ILE A 245 -19.46 10.70 -19.45
N GLY A 246 -18.78 9.56 -19.61
CA GLY A 246 -19.43 8.25 -19.67
C GLY A 246 -20.21 7.92 -18.39
N SER A 247 -19.66 8.28 -17.21
CA SER A 247 -20.32 8.09 -15.92
C SER A 247 -21.51 9.02 -15.75
N ASP A 248 -21.40 10.28 -16.16
CA ASP A 248 -22.50 11.26 -16.08
C ASP A 248 -23.71 10.82 -16.93
N ILE A 249 -23.45 10.38 -18.17
CA ILE A 249 -24.48 9.80 -19.05
C ILE A 249 -25.08 8.53 -18.42
N LYS A 250 -24.22 7.63 -17.94
CA LYS A 250 -24.65 6.38 -17.31
C LYS A 250 -25.59 6.64 -16.13
N ASN A 251 -25.20 7.51 -15.21
CA ASN A 251 -25.99 7.84 -14.02
C ASN A 251 -27.35 8.45 -14.37
N MET A 252 -27.39 9.32 -15.38
CA MET A 252 -28.63 9.93 -15.86
C MET A 252 -29.57 8.90 -16.48
N LEU A 253 -29.04 7.96 -17.27
CA LEU A 253 -29.84 6.90 -17.91
C LEU A 253 -30.23 5.78 -16.94
N GLU A 254 -29.38 5.42 -15.97
CA GLU A 254 -29.70 4.42 -14.94
C GLU A 254 -30.86 4.86 -14.05
N SER A 255 -31.04 6.17 -13.85
CA SER A 255 -32.20 6.71 -13.12
C SER A 255 -33.54 6.41 -13.82
N VAL A 256 -33.52 6.16 -15.13
CA VAL A 256 -34.73 5.85 -15.94
C VAL A 256 -34.86 4.36 -16.21
N PHE A 257 -33.76 3.69 -16.57
CA PHE A 257 -33.78 2.28 -17.02
C PHE A 257 -33.46 1.27 -15.90
N GLY A 258 -32.96 1.75 -14.77
CA GLY A 258 -32.51 0.94 -13.63
C GLY A 258 -30.99 0.72 -13.61
N PRO A 259 -30.43 0.37 -12.44
CA PRO A 259 -28.99 0.16 -12.28
C PRO A 259 -28.50 -1.02 -13.11
N ASN A 260 -27.29 -0.94 -13.65
CA ASN A 260 -26.62 -1.96 -14.45
C ASN A 260 -27.29 -2.33 -15.78
N ARG A 261 -28.34 -1.60 -16.21
CA ARG A 261 -29.03 -1.83 -17.49
C ARG A 261 -28.56 -0.92 -18.62
N VAL A 262 -27.53 -0.11 -18.37
CA VAL A 262 -26.97 0.84 -19.33
C VAL A 262 -25.46 0.68 -19.37
N LYS A 263 -24.90 0.59 -20.58
CA LYS A 263 -23.46 0.66 -20.84
C LYS A 263 -23.20 1.85 -21.74
N VAL A 264 -22.25 2.68 -21.32
CA VAL A 264 -21.85 3.88 -22.05
C VAL A 264 -20.37 3.79 -22.33
N SER A 265 -19.99 4.09 -23.57
CA SER A 265 -18.60 4.29 -23.97
C SER A 265 -18.51 5.63 -24.69
N VAL A 266 -17.61 6.48 -24.23
CA VAL A 266 -17.34 7.78 -24.83
C VAL A 266 -15.90 7.75 -25.33
N ASN A 267 -15.70 8.23 -26.54
CA ASN A 267 -14.39 8.47 -27.12
C ASN A 267 -14.25 9.96 -27.43
N ALA A 268 -13.19 10.57 -26.91
CA ALA A 268 -12.89 11.98 -27.15
C ALA A 268 -11.56 12.12 -27.89
N ASP A 269 -11.56 12.95 -28.93
CA ASP A 269 -10.36 13.45 -29.58
C ASP A 269 -10.03 14.84 -29.00
N LEU A 270 -8.94 14.93 -28.24
CA LEU A 270 -8.52 16.12 -27.52
C LEU A 270 -7.27 16.71 -28.19
N ASP A 271 -7.29 18.01 -28.46
CA ASP A 271 -6.13 18.75 -28.95
C ASP A 271 -5.25 19.17 -27.76
N PHE A 272 -4.06 18.56 -27.66
CA PHE A 272 -3.08 18.92 -26.63
C PHE A 272 -2.03 19.92 -27.11
N ASP A 273 -2.20 20.53 -28.29
CA ASP A 273 -1.29 21.55 -28.80
C ASP A 273 -1.44 22.86 -28.02
N ALA A 274 -0.39 23.30 -27.33
CA ALA A 274 -0.30 24.66 -26.80
C ALA A 274 0.08 25.62 -27.95
N LYS A 275 -0.84 26.52 -28.32
CA LYS A 275 -0.66 27.48 -29.42
C LYS A 275 -0.68 28.91 -28.88
N GLN A 276 0.40 29.64 -29.10
CA GLN A 276 0.45 31.09 -28.89
C GLN A 276 0.22 31.79 -30.23
N VAL A 277 -0.85 32.56 -30.33
CA VAL A 277 -1.14 33.40 -31.50
C VAL A 277 -0.90 34.85 -31.11
N THR A 278 0.03 35.51 -31.78
CA THR A 278 0.23 36.95 -31.67
C THR A 278 -0.37 37.61 -32.90
N SER A 279 -1.47 38.34 -32.73
CA SER A 279 -2.07 39.15 -33.79
C SER A 279 -1.66 40.59 -33.62
N ILE A 280 -1.01 41.15 -34.63
CA ILE A 280 -0.63 42.57 -34.66
C ILE A 280 -1.55 43.27 -35.66
N ARG A 281 -2.38 44.17 -35.16
CA ARG A 281 -3.25 45.01 -35.98
C ARG A 281 -2.73 46.44 -35.96
N TYR A 282 -2.54 47.00 -37.14
CA TYR A 282 -2.16 48.40 -37.34
C TYR A 282 -3.41 49.24 -37.59
N ASP A 283 -3.48 50.41 -36.96
CA ASP A 283 -4.50 51.41 -37.25
C ASP A 283 -4.26 51.99 -38.66
N PRO A 284 -5.24 51.97 -39.58
CA PRO A 284 -5.09 52.61 -40.87
C PRO A 284 -4.92 54.13 -40.78
N GLU A 285 -5.37 54.79 -39.70
CA GLU A 285 -5.15 56.23 -39.50
C GLU A 285 -3.95 56.47 -38.56
N GLY A 286 -2.80 56.85 -39.15
CA GLY A 286 -1.61 57.25 -38.41
C GLY A 286 -1.72 58.67 -37.89
N ILE A 287 -1.23 58.94 -36.68
CA ILE A 287 -1.07 60.29 -36.16
C ILE A 287 0.32 60.84 -36.55
N ILE A 288 0.41 62.12 -36.87
CA ILE A 288 1.70 62.76 -37.18
C ILE A 288 2.52 62.85 -35.89
N GLU A 289 3.71 62.23 -35.88
CA GLU A 289 4.64 62.27 -34.75
C GLU A 289 5.64 63.42 -34.90
N ASN A 290 6.14 63.64 -36.11
CA ASN A 290 7.04 64.74 -36.40
C ASN A 290 6.88 65.20 -37.85
N GLN A 291 6.82 66.51 -38.06
CA GLN A 291 6.77 67.11 -39.40
C GLN A 291 7.91 68.11 -39.53
N HIS A 292 8.77 67.91 -40.53
CA HIS A 292 9.84 68.81 -40.91
C HIS A 292 9.53 69.41 -42.27
N ARG A 293 9.29 70.72 -42.30
CA ARG A 293 9.02 71.49 -43.52
C ARG A 293 10.13 72.51 -43.71
N ILE A 294 10.92 72.36 -44.76
CA ILE A 294 11.90 73.37 -45.19
C ILE A 294 11.30 74.07 -46.41
N LEU A 295 11.10 75.38 -46.29
CA LEU A 295 10.69 76.23 -47.41
C LEU A 295 11.83 77.19 -47.73
N GLU A 296 12.57 76.89 -48.80
CA GLU A 296 13.62 77.76 -49.32
C GLU A 296 13.05 78.60 -50.46
N SER A 297 12.84 79.89 -50.22
CA SER A 297 12.49 80.83 -51.27
C SER A 297 13.69 81.73 -51.55
N SER A 298 14.31 81.55 -52.71
CA SER A 298 15.38 82.42 -53.19
C SER A 298 14.84 83.34 -54.27
N THR A 299 14.95 84.65 -54.05
CA THR A 299 14.56 85.66 -55.02
C THR A 299 15.83 86.32 -55.53
N SER A 300 16.23 86.01 -56.75
CA SER A 300 17.40 86.64 -57.38
C SER A 300 16.93 87.74 -58.32
N THR A 301 17.35 88.98 -58.03
CA THR A 301 17.25 90.10 -58.97
C THR A 301 18.58 90.20 -59.71
N GLY A 302 18.65 89.62 -60.90
CA GLY A 302 19.84 89.70 -61.76
C GLY A 302 19.87 91.04 -62.50
N GLY A 303 20.66 92.00 -62.01
CA GLY A 303 21.02 93.21 -62.75
C GLY A 303 22.39 93.02 -63.41
N ASN A 304 22.44 92.48 -64.63
CA ASN A 304 23.67 92.48 -65.43
C ASN A 304 23.74 93.77 -66.24
N THR A 305 24.58 94.72 -65.83
CA THR A 305 25.03 95.81 -66.71
C THR A 305 26.25 95.32 -67.50
N THR A 306 26.01 94.78 -68.70
CA THR A 306 27.06 94.56 -69.68
C THR A 306 27.36 95.90 -70.37
N TYR A 307 28.46 96.56 -70.02
CA TYR A 307 28.98 97.68 -70.80
C TYR A 307 29.80 97.12 -71.97
N SER A 308 29.33 97.35 -73.20
CA SER A 308 30.15 97.20 -74.41
C SER A 308 30.74 98.58 -74.76
N PRO A 309 32.03 98.71 -75.10
CA PRO A 309 32.62 100.01 -75.39
C PRO A 309 32.16 100.43 -76.78
N MET A 310 31.35 101.50 -76.87
CA MET A 310 31.02 102.11 -78.15
C MET A 310 31.10 103.63 -78.10
N ASP A 311 31.60 104.14 -79.20
CA ASP A 311 32.14 105.46 -79.49
C ASP A 311 31.12 106.61 -79.30
N GLU A 312 31.64 107.77 -78.93
CA GLU A 312 30.93 108.95 -78.45
C GLU A 312 30.37 109.77 -79.62
N ASN A 313 29.32 109.28 -80.30
CA ASN A 313 28.49 110.15 -81.13
C ASN A 313 27.12 109.53 -81.46
N THR A 314 26.07 110.33 -81.27
CA THR A 314 24.64 110.12 -81.62
C THR A 314 23.75 109.42 -80.58
N GLY A 315 22.58 110.03 -80.34
CA GLY A 315 21.80 109.91 -79.10
C GLY A 315 21.31 108.52 -78.73
N ALA A 316 21.45 108.19 -77.45
CA ALA A 316 21.09 106.91 -76.86
C ALA A 316 19.57 106.65 -76.93
N PRO A 317 19.14 105.45 -77.37
CA PRO A 317 17.81 104.95 -77.04
C PRO A 317 17.79 104.54 -75.56
N THR A 318 16.86 105.10 -74.79
CA THR A 318 16.61 104.68 -73.40
C THR A 318 16.00 103.29 -73.41
N PHE A 319 16.78 102.27 -73.05
CA PHE A 319 16.25 100.93 -72.77
C PHE A 319 15.68 100.88 -71.37
N GLN A 320 14.36 100.66 -71.26
CA GLN A 320 13.68 100.45 -69.99
C GLN A 320 14.10 99.08 -69.43
N ASN A 321 14.92 99.11 -68.39
CA ASN A 321 15.32 97.94 -67.64
C ASN A 321 14.11 97.51 -66.78
N ASN A 322 13.35 96.52 -67.24
CA ASN A 322 12.36 95.85 -66.37
C ASN A 322 13.10 94.74 -65.62
N PRO A 323 13.37 94.88 -64.31
CA PRO A 323 14.01 93.81 -63.57
C PRO A 323 13.08 92.59 -63.59
N SER A 324 13.46 91.54 -64.33
CA SER A 324 12.77 90.26 -64.23
C SER A 324 13.24 89.58 -62.95
N THR A 325 12.42 89.68 -61.92
CA THR A 325 12.63 88.99 -60.65
C THR A 325 12.30 87.51 -60.86
N SER A 326 13.30 86.63 -60.71
CA SER A 326 13.07 85.18 -60.71
C SER A 326 13.07 84.67 -59.28
N THR A 327 11.92 84.15 -58.84
CA THR A 327 11.78 83.48 -57.55
C THR A 327 11.85 81.98 -57.77
N ARG A 328 12.81 81.31 -57.11
CA ARG A 328 12.88 79.86 -57.03
C ARG A 328 12.50 79.45 -55.62
N THR A 329 11.38 78.74 -55.52
CA THR A 329 10.90 78.13 -54.28
C THR A 329 11.20 76.64 -54.33
N SER A 330 11.88 76.14 -53.30
CA SER A 330 12.06 74.71 -53.02
C SER A 330 11.36 74.39 -51.71
N GLU A 331 10.57 73.33 -51.73
CA GLU A 331 9.81 72.88 -50.57
C GLU A 331 10.16 71.42 -50.31
N GLU A 332 10.64 71.14 -49.11
CA GLU A 332 10.91 69.80 -48.60
C GLU A 332 9.98 69.54 -47.40
N ASP A 333 9.05 68.60 -47.57
CA ASP A 333 8.11 68.16 -46.54
C ASP A 333 8.38 66.71 -46.15
N ILE A 334 8.89 66.50 -44.93
CA ILE A 334 9.08 65.18 -44.34
C ILE A 334 8.09 65.03 -43.18
N THR A 335 7.08 64.17 -43.34
CA THR A 335 6.09 63.87 -42.29
C THR A 335 6.27 62.44 -41.81
N ASN A 336 6.63 62.27 -40.54
CA ASN A 336 6.73 60.98 -39.87
C ASN A 336 5.40 60.69 -39.18
N TYR A 337 4.81 59.54 -39.49
CA TYR A 337 3.58 59.06 -38.88
C TYR A 337 3.89 57.99 -37.84
N LYS A 338 3.25 58.09 -36.67
CA LYS A 338 3.18 57.02 -35.70
C LYS A 338 1.86 56.30 -35.87
N ILE A 339 1.96 55.01 -36.17
CA ILE A 339 0.80 54.15 -36.40
C ILE A 339 0.48 53.47 -35.07
N GLY A 340 -0.80 53.50 -34.68
CA GLY A 340 -1.28 52.73 -33.54
C GLY A 340 -1.10 51.24 -33.78
N GLN A 341 -0.50 50.52 -32.84
CA GLN A 341 -0.37 49.07 -32.88
C GLN A 341 -1.19 48.46 -31.74
N VAL A 342 -2.11 47.56 -32.08
CA VAL A 342 -2.76 46.68 -31.11
C VAL A 342 -2.14 45.30 -31.25
N GLU A 343 -1.40 44.88 -30.23
CA GLU A 343 -0.89 43.53 -30.12
C GLU A 343 -1.82 42.71 -29.23
N GLU A 344 -2.46 41.71 -29.82
CA GLU A 344 -3.26 40.73 -29.11
C GLU A 344 -2.49 39.42 -29.02
N LYS A 345 -2.15 39.03 -27.79
CA LYS A 345 -1.49 37.76 -27.49
C LYS A 345 -2.51 36.78 -26.93
N THR A 346 -2.97 35.85 -27.76
CA THR A 346 -3.88 34.78 -27.35
C THR A 346 -3.08 33.50 -27.06
N ILE A 347 -3.14 33.03 -25.81
CA ILE A 347 -2.57 31.74 -25.41
C ILE A 347 -3.72 30.73 -25.39
N LYS A 348 -3.74 29.79 -26.34
CA LYS A 348 -4.70 28.69 -26.33
C LYS A 348 -4.25 27.62 -25.35
N ALA A 349 -5.10 27.31 -24.38
CA ALA A 349 -4.89 26.20 -23.47
C ALA A 349 -5.12 24.88 -24.23
N PRO A 350 -4.27 23.86 -24.03
CA PRO A 350 -4.51 22.52 -24.56
C PRO A 350 -5.65 21.83 -23.80
N GLY A 351 -6.28 20.85 -24.45
CA GLY A 351 -7.48 20.15 -23.97
C GLY A 351 -8.76 20.50 -24.75
N GLU A 352 -8.65 21.22 -25.86
CA GLU A 352 -9.81 21.52 -26.73
C GLU A 352 -10.38 20.21 -27.32
N VAL A 353 -11.70 20.03 -27.25
CA VAL A 353 -12.37 18.86 -27.80
C VAL A 353 -12.54 19.03 -29.31
N LYS A 354 -11.84 18.23 -30.12
CA LYS A 354 -11.97 18.21 -31.58
C LYS A 354 -13.20 17.45 -32.03
N LYS A 355 -13.44 16.28 -31.43
CA LYS A 355 -14.53 15.37 -31.79
C LYS A 355 -14.90 14.48 -30.62
N MET A 356 -16.18 14.20 -30.46
CA MET A 356 -16.67 13.19 -29.52
C MET A 356 -17.55 12.16 -30.21
N THR A 357 -17.39 10.91 -29.78
CA THR A 357 -18.29 9.82 -30.16
C THR A 357 -18.81 9.17 -28.89
N ALA A 358 -20.13 9.10 -28.76
CA ALA A 358 -20.79 8.44 -27.63
C ALA A 358 -21.60 7.24 -28.13
N SER A 359 -21.32 6.09 -27.55
CA SER A 359 -22.05 4.85 -27.81
C SER A 359 -22.77 4.43 -26.54
N VAL A 360 -24.09 4.30 -26.62
CA VAL A 360 -24.94 3.90 -25.50
C VAL A 360 -25.67 2.63 -25.87
N VAL A 361 -25.51 1.61 -25.03
CA VAL A 361 -26.23 0.34 -25.15
C VAL A 361 -27.12 0.17 -23.94
N ILE A 362 -28.39 -0.14 -24.18
CA ILE A 362 -29.38 -0.33 -23.12
C ILE A 362 -29.91 -1.77 -23.19
N ASP A 363 -30.03 -2.39 -22.03
CA ASP A 363 -30.49 -3.76 -21.87
C ASP A 363 -31.99 -3.91 -22.20
N GLY A 364 -32.29 -4.49 -23.37
CA GLY A 364 -33.65 -4.77 -23.82
C GLY A 364 -33.98 -4.21 -25.21
N THR A 365 -35.27 -4.16 -25.54
CA THR A 365 -35.74 -3.59 -26.81
C THR A 365 -36.15 -2.13 -26.61
N LEU A 366 -35.66 -1.23 -27.46
CA LEU A 366 -36.03 0.18 -27.43
C LEU A 366 -36.98 0.52 -28.56
N SER A 367 -38.04 1.26 -28.25
CA SER A 367 -38.89 1.91 -29.26
C SER A 367 -38.15 3.09 -29.89
N GLU A 368 -38.51 3.44 -31.13
CA GLU A 368 -37.90 4.58 -31.84
C GLU A 368 -38.10 5.91 -31.09
N ALA A 369 -39.25 6.09 -30.41
CA ALA A 369 -39.49 7.26 -29.56
C ALA A 369 -38.56 7.31 -28.32
N ALA A 370 -38.27 6.15 -27.72
CA ALA A 370 -37.33 6.06 -26.61
C ALA A 370 -35.90 6.34 -27.07
N LYS A 371 -35.49 5.82 -28.24
CA LYS A 371 -34.18 6.11 -28.83
C LYS A 371 -33.96 7.60 -29.06
N ALA A 372 -34.94 8.29 -29.66
CA ALA A 372 -34.86 9.73 -29.87
C ALA A 372 -34.75 10.52 -28.54
N SER A 373 -35.47 10.09 -27.50
CA SER A 373 -35.40 10.73 -26.18
C SER A 373 -34.03 10.53 -25.53
N VAL A 374 -33.49 9.31 -25.58
CA VAL A 374 -32.14 8.99 -25.09
C VAL A 374 -31.09 9.78 -25.88
N GLN A 375 -31.27 9.91 -27.19
CA GLN A 375 -30.37 10.70 -28.04
C GLN A 375 -30.30 12.15 -27.60
N ASN A 376 -31.44 12.79 -27.31
CA ASN A 376 -31.47 14.17 -26.83
C ASN A 376 -30.80 14.33 -25.46
N ILE A 377 -30.98 13.36 -24.56
CA ILE A 377 -30.33 13.35 -23.25
C ILE A 377 -28.82 13.24 -23.40
N VAL A 378 -28.34 12.27 -24.19
CA VAL A 378 -26.92 12.08 -24.45
C VAL A 378 -26.31 13.30 -25.14
N ALA A 379 -27.02 13.87 -26.12
CA ALA A 379 -26.58 15.08 -26.82
C ALA A 379 -26.41 16.27 -25.87
N SER A 380 -27.33 16.44 -24.91
CA SER A 380 -27.24 17.50 -23.91
C SER A 380 -26.10 17.26 -22.91
N ALA A 381 -25.85 16.00 -22.53
CA ALA A 381 -24.81 15.63 -21.58
C ALA A 381 -23.38 15.80 -22.16
N ILE A 382 -23.19 15.48 -23.44
CA ILE A 382 -21.88 15.64 -24.11
C ILE A 382 -21.67 17.05 -24.68
N GLY A 383 -22.69 17.90 -24.69
CA GLY A 383 -22.65 19.19 -25.39
C GLY A 383 -22.45 19.01 -26.89
N TYR A 384 -23.27 18.15 -27.49
CA TYR A 384 -23.19 17.74 -28.90
C TYR A 384 -23.08 18.92 -29.86
N ASP A 385 -22.08 18.87 -30.73
CA ASP A 385 -21.85 19.88 -31.75
C ASP A 385 -21.70 19.24 -33.14
N VAL A 386 -22.59 19.62 -34.06
CA VAL A 386 -22.58 19.15 -35.45
C VAL A 386 -21.34 19.64 -36.19
N THR A 387 -20.84 20.85 -35.86
CA THR A 387 -19.69 21.46 -36.54
C THR A 387 -18.37 20.79 -36.17
N ARG A 388 -18.27 20.22 -34.96
CA ARG A 388 -17.14 19.38 -34.52
C ARG A 388 -17.16 17.97 -35.14
N GLY A 389 -18.29 17.56 -35.70
CA GLY A 389 -18.47 16.22 -36.27
C GLY A 389 -18.73 15.15 -35.20
N ASP A 390 -19.40 15.52 -34.11
CA ASP A 390 -19.75 14.60 -33.04
C ASP A 390 -20.74 13.52 -33.54
N MET A 391 -20.65 12.32 -32.98
CA MET A 391 -21.52 11.18 -33.34
C MET A 391 -22.11 10.51 -32.09
N ILE A 392 -23.40 10.16 -32.16
CA ILE A 392 -24.10 9.44 -31.09
C ILE A 392 -24.71 8.17 -31.70
N SER A 393 -24.41 7.02 -31.09
CA SER A 393 -24.98 5.72 -31.46
C SER A 393 -25.71 5.13 -30.27
N ILE A 394 -26.98 4.74 -30.46
CA ILE A 394 -27.83 4.19 -29.40
C ILE A 394 -28.44 2.89 -29.88
N GLU A 395 -28.15 1.82 -29.15
CA GLU A 395 -28.67 0.49 -29.47
C GLU A 395 -29.31 -0.17 -28.25
N GLY A 396 -30.40 -0.90 -28.51
CA GLY A 396 -31.08 -1.73 -27.51
C GLY A 396 -30.79 -3.19 -27.80
N MET A 397 -30.09 -3.87 -26.88
CA MET A 397 -29.84 -5.31 -26.99
C MET A 397 -29.83 -5.97 -25.60
N PRO A 398 -30.29 -7.23 -25.47
CA PRO A 398 -30.27 -7.93 -24.19
C PRO A 398 -28.84 -8.22 -23.74
N PHE A 399 -28.53 -7.94 -22.48
CA PHE A 399 -27.20 -8.19 -21.91
C PHE A 399 -27.04 -9.63 -21.43
N ASP A 400 -25.83 -10.17 -21.59
CA ASP A 400 -25.47 -11.45 -20.99
C ASP A 400 -25.13 -11.28 -19.50
N ASN A 401 -26.09 -11.58 -18.64
CA ASN A 401 -25.96 -11.53 -17.18
C ASN A 401 -25.53 -12.88 -16.57
N SER A 402 -24.94 -13.81 -17.34
CA SER A 402 -24.48 -15.11 -16.84
C SER A 402 -23.36 -14.99 -15.80
N LEU A 403 -22.32 -14.20 -16.09
CA LEU A 403 -21.17 -13.99 -15.21
C LEU A 403 -21.57 -13.32 -13.89
N GLN A 404 -22.42 -12.29 -13.92
CA GLN A 404 -22.90 -11.61 -12.72
C GLN A 404 -23.67 -12.57 -11.80
N ARG A 405 -24.48 -13.48 -12.38
CA ARG A 405 -25.17 -14.51 -11.60
C ARG A 405 -24.20 -15.50 -10.96
N GLN A 406 -23.11 -15.85 -11.63
CA GLN A 406 -22.06 -16.71 -11.06
C GLN A 406 -21.32 -16.00 -9.91
N VAL A 407 -20.89 -14.75 -10.12
CA VAL A 407 -20.20 -13.98 -9.08
C VAL A 407 -21.10 -13.77 -7.85
N GLN A 408 -22.40 -13.50 -8.06
CA GLN A 408 -23.36 -13.37 -6.96
C GLN A 408 -23.49 -14.70 -6.19
N ALA A 409 -23.61 -15.82 -6.90
CA ALA A 409 -23.69 -17.15 -6.28
C ALA A 409 -22.42 -17.52 -5.51
N ASP A 410 -21.24 -17.22 -6.06
CA ASP A 410 -19.94 -17.47 -5.40
C ASP A 410 -19.78 -16.62 -4.14
N LEU A 411 -20.19 -15.35 -4.18
CA LEU A 411 -20.17 -14.45 -3.03
C LEU A 411 -21.14 -14.92 -1.93
N GLU A 412 -22.34 -15.35 -2.30
CA GLU A 412 -23.31 -15.93 -1.37
C GLU A 412 -22.78 -17.23 -0.76
N GLU A 413 -22.12 -18.08 -1.55
CA GLU A 413 -21.48 -19.30 -1.05
C GLU A 413 -20.35 -18.98 -0.07
N LEU A 414 -19.48 -18.01 -0.38
CA LEU A 414 -18.42 -17.54 0.50
C LEU A 414 -18.95 -16.97 1.82
N GLU A 415 -20.02 -16.19 1.77
CA GLU A 415 -20.67 -15.64 2.97
C GLU A 415 -21.28 -16.75 3.83
N ASN A 416 -21.98 -17.70 3.21
CA ASN A 416 -22.52 -18.87 3.90
C ASN A 416 -21.41 -19.73 4.53
N GLN A 417 -20.30 -19.96 3.83
CA GLN A 417 -19.14 -20.69 4.37
C GLN A 417 -18.49 -19.96 5.55
N ARG A 418 -18.42 -18.61 5.53
CA ARG A 418 -17.92 -17.82 6.66
C ARG A 418 -18.83 -17.96 7.87
N LEU A 419 -20.14 -17.80 7.68
CA LEU A 419 -21.14 -17.94 8.74
C LEU A 419 -21.16 -19.36 9.31
N GLU A 420 -20.98 -20.40 8.49
CA GLU A 420 -20.86 -21.78 8.94
C GLU A 420 -19.58 -22.05 9.75
N LYS A 421 -18.44 -21.48 9.35
CA LYS A 421 -17.19 -21.58 10.12
C LYS A 421 -17.32 -20.91 11.48
N GLU A 422 -17.94 -19.73 11.55
CA GLU A 422 -18.21 -19.04 12.81
C GLU A 422 -19.19 -19.81 13.70
N ARG A 423 -20.27 -20.37 13.13
CA ARG A 423 -21.22 -21.23 13.85
C ARG A 423 -20.55 -22.49 14.37
N ARG A 424 -19.70 -23.14 13.56
CA ARG A 424 -18.95 -24.34 13.95
C ARG A 424 -17.93 -24.03 15.05
N GLN A 425 -17.20 -22.92 14.96
CA GLN A 425 -16.29 -22.48 16.02
C GLN A 425 -17.04 -22.17 17.32
N ARG A 426 -18.20 -21.51 17.24
CA ARG A 426 -19.05 -21.24 18.41
C ARG A 426 -19.61 -22.52 19.02
N GLN A 427 -20.04 -23.48 18.21
CA GLN A 427 -20.51 -24.79 18.69
C GLN A 427 -19.38 -25.63 19.30
N ILE A 428 -18.19 -25.64 18.69
CA ILE A 428 -17.01 -26.33 19.25
C ILE A 428 -16.60 -25.70 20.58
N MET A 429 -16.63 -24.36 20.70
CA MET A 429 -16.34 -23.68 21.96
C MET A 429 -17.42 -23.97 23.02
N LEU A 430 -18.69 -23.98 22.64
CA LEU A 430 -19.81 -24.16 23.55
C LEU A 430 -19.98 -25.61 24.02
N PHE A 431 -19.74 -26.60 23.16
CA PHE A 431 -19.93 -28.04 23.47
C PHE A 431 -18.62 -28.81 23.69
N GLY A 432 -17.52 -28.40 23.07
CA GLY A 432 -16.23 -29.11 23.17
C GLY A 432 -15.59 -29.01 24.55
N ILE A 433 -15.64 -27.83 25.17
CA ILE A 433 -15.09 -27.59 26.52
C ILE A 433 -15.89 -28.37 27.59
N PRO A 434 -17.23 -28.26 27.68
CA PRO A 434 -17.99 -29.05 28.66
C PRO A 434 -18.01 -30.55 28.35
N GLY A 435 -17.98 -30.96 27.07
CA GLY A 435 -17.90 -32.38 26.68
C GLY A 435 -16.61 -33.05 27.15
N ALA A 436 -15.47 -32.35 27.05
CA ALA A 436 -14.19 -32.83 27.57
C ALA A 436 -14.19 -32.97 29.11
N ILE A 437 -14.87 -32.05 29.81
CA ILE A 437 -15.03 -32.10 31.27
C ILE A 437 -15.90 -33.30 31.69
N VAL A 438 -17.01 -33.56 31.00
CA VAL A 438 -17.88 -34.71 31.29
C VAL A 438 -17.16 -36.05 31.03
N LEU A 439 -16.39 -36.16 29.95
CA LEU A 439 -15.59 -37.37 29.69
C LEU A 439 -14.52 -37.61 30.77
N LEU A 440 -13.88 -36.57 31.27
CA LEU A 440 -12.95 -36.67 32.41
C LEU A 440 -13.66 -37.14 33.68
N ILE A 441 -14.88 -36.65 33.96
CA ILE A 441 -15.68 -37.07 35.11
C ILE A 441 -16.12 -38.54 34.96
N ILE A 442 -16.54 -38.98 33.78
CA ILE A 442 -16.91 -40.38 33.53
C ILE A 442 -15.68 -41.30 33.68
N ALA A 443 -14.53 -40.91 33.14
CA ALA A 443 -13.29 -41.64 33.32
C ALA A 443 -12.89 -41.77 34.80
N LEU A 444 -13.11 -40.70 35.59
CA LEU A 444 -12.91 -40.70 37.03
C LEU A 444 -13.88 -41.66 37.74
N ILE A 445 -15.16 -41.67 37.37
CA ILE A 445 -16.18 -42.55 37.96
C ILE A 445 -15.89 -44.02 37.63
N VAL A 446 -15.55 -44.33 36.38
CA VAL A 446 -15.18 -45.70 35.96
C VAL A 446 -13.94 -46.16 36.70
N TYR A 447 -12.92 -45.29 36.83
CA TYR A 447 -11.73 -45.57 37.60
C TYR A 447 -12.05 -45.88 39.07
N LEU A 448 -12.95 -45.10 39.69
CA LEU A 448 -13.38 -45.33 41.07
C LEU A 448 -14.20 -46.63 41.23
N ARG A 449 -15.06 -46.97 40.27
CA ARG A 449 -15.88 -48.20 40.31
C ARG A 449 -15.03 -49.47 40.14
N ILE A 450 -14.06 -49.44 39.23
CA ILE A 450 -13.08 -50.53 39.07
C ILE A 450 -12.28 -50.70 40.36
N ARG A 451 -11.93 -49.60 41.03
CA ARG A 451 -11.23 -49.64 42.32
C ARG A 451 -12.11 -50.22 43.44
N ALA A 452 -13.40 -49.91 43.47
CA ALA A 452 -14.35 -50.44 44.46
C ALA A 452 -14.60 -51.95 44.30
N LEU A 453 -14.79 -52.42 43.07
CA LEU A 453 -14.99 -53.85 42.77
C LEU A 453 -13.77 -54.71 43.10
N ARG A 454 -12.56 -54.14 43.03
CA ARG A 454 -11.32 -54.82 43.46
C ARG A 454 -11.18 -54.95 44.98
N ARG A 455 -11.85 -54.10 45.77
CA ARG A 455 -11.83 -54.18 47.24
C ARG A 455 -12.86 -55.13 47.83
N ALA A 456 -13.95 -55.41 47.10
CA ALA A 456 -14.98 -56.36 47.53
C ALA A 456 -14.54 -57.84 47.47
N LYS A 457 -13.44 -58.16 46.78
CA LYS A 457 -12.93 -59.54 46.65
C LYS A 457 -11.85 -59.94 47.66
N GLN A 458 -11.52 -59.09 48.65
CA GLN A 458 -10.30 -59.27 49.46
C GLN A 458 -10.48 -59.40 50.98
N ASN A 459 -11.71 -59.45 51.51
CA ASN A 459 -11.95 -59.56 52.96
C ASN A 459 -12.98 -60.65 53.30
N ILE A 460 -12.58 -61.92 53.28
CA ILE A 460 -13.15 -62.97 54.14
C ILE A 460 -12.01 -63.95 54.45
N ASP A 461 -11.30 -63.76 55.56
CA ASP A 461 -10.69 -64.88 56.31
C ASP A 461 -10.24 -64.42 57.72
N ILE A 462 -10.83 -65.01 58.77
CA ILE A 462 -10.50 -64.77 60.18
C ILE A 462 -10.75 -66.08 60.97
N VAL A 463 -9.64 -66.66 61.49
CA VAL A 463 -9.43 -67.23 62.85
C VAL A 463 -9.48 -68.76 63.14
N ILE A 464 -8.25 -69.28 63.38
CA ILE A 464 -7.68 -69.99 64.58
C ILE A 464 -7.88 -71.51 64.83
N ASP A 465 -6.70 -72.16 64.89
CA ASP A 465 -6.10 -73.27 65.67
C ASP A 465 -6.67 -74.70 65.87
N GLU A 466 -5.69 -75.60 65.64
CA GLU A 466 -5.30 -76.87 66.29
C GLU A 466 -6.10 -78.18 66.15
N PRO A 467 -5.39 -79.33 66.10
CA PRO A 467 -5.85 -80.56 65.44
C PRO A 467 -6.23 -81.67 66.42
N ILE A 468 -7.05 -82.64 65.99
CA ILE A 468 -7.01 -84.08 66.36
C ILE A 468 -7.95 -84.85 65.42
N ALA A 469 -7.55 -86.09 65.11
CA ALA A 469 -8.19 -87.06 64.23
C ALA A 469 -9.55 -87.60 64.74
N VAL A 470 -10.33 -88.18 63.81
CA VAL A 470 -10.97 -89.52 63.84
C VAL A 470 -12.25 -89.52 62.99
N ASN A 471 -12.17 -90.31 61.91
CA ASN A 471 -13.14 -91.25 61.34
C ASN A 471 -14.65 -90.91 61.18
N GLU A 472 -15.08 -91.07 59.92
CA GLU A 472 -16.27 -91.78 59.43
C GLU A 472 -17.72 -91.29 59.68
N VAL A 473 -18.44 -91.17 58.54
CA VAL A 473 -19.79 -91.70 58.23
C VAL A 473 -20.99 -90.70 58.12
N ILE A 474 -21.57 -90.70 56.90
CA ILE A 474 -22.97 -90.39 56.47
C ILE A 474 -23.41 -88.91 56.44
N LYS A 475 -24.17 -88.35 55.48
CA LYS A 475 -24.70 -88.72 54.14
C LYS A 475 -25.58 -87.54 53.67
N GLN A 476 -25.49 -87.15 52.39
CA GLN A 476 -26.44 -86.36 51.55
C GLN A 476 -26.87 -84.97 52.08
N GLN A 477 -26.93 -83.89 51.30
CA GLN A 477 -27.61 -83.76 50.02
C GLN A 477 -27.11 -82.50 49.28
N ILE A 478 -26.97 -82.65 47.97
CA ILE A 478 -26.65 -81.63 46.95
C ILE A 478 -27.74 -80.56 46.93
N LEU A 479 -27.34 -79.28 46.87
CA LEU A 479 -28.07 -78.18 46.20
C LEU A 479 -27.16 -76.93 46.14
N GLU A 480 -27.18 -76.28 44.97
CA GLU A 480 -26.91 -74.85 44.71
C GLU A 480 -25.46 -74.35 44.80
N ASP A 481 -24.77 -74.27 43.65
CA ASP A 481 -24.55 -72.98 42.95
C ASP A 481 -23.76 -73.23 41.65
N ASP A 482 -24.46 -73.37 40.53
CA ASP A 482 -23.87 -73.25 39.18
C ASP A 482 -24.99 -72.97 38.16
N ALA A 483 -25.69 -71.84 38.39
CA ALA A 483 -26.70 -71.31 37.48
C ALA A 483 -26.18 -69.99 36.90
N GLU A 484 -25.70 -70.01 35.64
CA GLU A 484 -25.82 -68.90 34.66
C GLU A 484 -25.08 -69.13 33.31
N ARG A 485 -24.87 -70.37 32.87
CA ARG A 485 -24.25 -70.64 31.54
C ARG A 485 -25.01 -71.62 30.64
N GLU A 486 -26.21 -72.05 31.00
CA GLU A 486 -26.92 -73.11 30.27
C GLU A 486 -28.07 -72.65 29.34
N ASP A 487 -28.32 -71.34 29.19
CA ASP A 487 -29.48 -70.88 28.40
C ASP A 487 -29.15 -70.58 26.92
N LEU A 488 -27.92 -70.15 26.61
CA LEU A 488 -27.52 -69.80 25.24
C LEU A 488 -27.41 -71.01 24.29
N THR A 489 -27.03 -72.18 24.81
CA THR A 489 -26.84 -73.39 23.99
C THR A 489 -28.17 -74.05 23.61
N SER A 490 -29.20 -73.91 24.45
CA SER A 490 -30.54 -74.45 24.19
C SER A 490 -31.31 -73.60 23.18
N GLU A 491 -31.10 -72.28 23.20
CA GLU A 491 -31.78 -71.32 22.32
C GLU A 491 -31.23 -71.37 20.88
N ILE A 492 -29.91 -71.55 20.71
CA ILE A 492 -29.28 -71.78 19.40
C ILE A 492 -29.77 -73.10 18.78
N LYS A 493 -29.92 -74.16 19.57
CA LYS A 493 -30.41 -75.47 19.10
C LYS A 493 -31.88 -75.41 18.65
N LYS A 494 -32.71 -74.59 19.31
CA LYS A 494 -34.10 -74.33 18.93
C LYS A 494 -34.22 -73.48 17.66
N TYR A 495 -33.32 -72.51 17.47
CA TYR A 495 -33.30 -71.66 16.29
C TYR A 495 -32.86 -72.42 15.03
N ALA A 496 -31.86 -73.30 15.17
CA ALA A 496 -31.38 -74.16 14.08
C ALA A 496 -32.43 -75.19 13.60
N SER A 497 -33.28 -75.68 14.51
CA SER A 497 -34.36 -76.62 14.17
C SER A 497 -35.54 -75.97 13.43
N LYS A 498 -35.79 -74.66 13.61
CA LYS A 498 -36.96 -73.97 13.05
C LYS A 498 -36.74 -73.40 11.65
N LYS A 499 -35.49 -73.11 11.26
CA LYS A 499 -35.16 -72.50 9.96
C LYS A 499 -33.83 -73.04 9.39
N PRO A 500 -33.80 -74.29 8.91
CA PRO A 500 -32.57 -74.89 8.39
C PRO A 500 -32.00 -74.13 7.18
N GLU A 501 -32.85 -73.49 6.36
CA GLU A 501 -32.44 -72.75 5.17
C GLU A 501 -31.55 -71.55 5.46
N GLN A 502 -31.80 -70.83 6.57
CA GLN A 502 -31.00 -69.67 6.97
C GLN A 502 -29.63 -70.06 7.56
N VAL A 503 -29.55 -71.24 8.19
CA VAL A 503 -28.28 -71.79 8.69
C VAL A 503 -27.39 -72.25 7.52
N ILE A 504 -28.00 -72.81 6.48
CA ILE A 504 -27.30 -73.21 5.25
C ILE A 504 -26.74 -72.00 4.50
N GLU A 505 -27.43 -70.86 4.52
CA GLU A 505 -26.97 -69.62 3.88
C GLU A 505 -25.73 -69.03 4.57
N ILE A 506 -25.69 -69.08 5.91
CA ILE A 506 -24.52 -68.65 6.70
C ILE A 506 -23.33 -69.60 6.49
N VAL A 507 -23.56 -70.91 6.49
CA VAL A 507 -22.51 -71.90 6.21
C VAL A 507 -22.00 -71.78 4.77
N LYS A 508 -22.87 -71.48 3.80
CA LYS A 508 -22.45 -71.16 2.42
C LYS A 508 -21.62 -69.88 2.35
N SER A 509 -21.96 -68.84 3.11
CA SER A 509 -21.14 -67.62 3.16
C SER A 509 -19.73 -67.88 3.70
N TRP A 510 -19.61 -68.79 4.67
CA TRP A 510 -18.31 -69.17 5.23
C TRP A 510 -17.51 -70.10 4.32
N LEU A 511 -18.18 -70.92 3.50
CA LEU A 511 -17.52 -71.77 2.52
C LEU A 511 -17.04 -70.99 1.29
N VAL A 512 -17.67 -69.85 0.97
CA VAL A 512 -17.33 -68.99 -0.18
C VAL A 512 -16.22 -67.99 0.16
N GLU A 513 -16.04 -67.64 1.45
CA GLU A 513 -14.96 -66.75 1.90
C GLU A 513 -13.58 -67.44 1.94
N ASP A 514 -13.52 -68.77 1.87
CA ASP A 514 -12.27 -69.56 1.92
C ASP A 514 -11.71 -69.90 0.52
N GLU A 515 -12.35 -69.43 -0.56
CA GLU A 515 -11.90 -69.58 -1.96
C GLU A 515 -11.56 -68.22 -2.65
N ARG A 516 -11.15 -67.19 -1.90
CA ARG A 516 -10.60 -65.95 -2.48
C ARG A 516 -9.25 -65.53 -1.92
#